data_AF-A0A5E4MLY5-F1
#
_entry.id   AF-A0A5E4MLY5-F1
#
_cell.length_a   1.000
_cell.length_b   1.000
_cell.length_c   1.000
_cell.angle_alpha   90.00
_cell.angle_beta   90.00
_cell.angle_gamma   90.00
#
_symmetry.space_group_name_H-M   'P 1'
#
loop_
_entity.id
_entity.type
_entity.pdbx_description
1 polymer ?
#
loop_
_entity_poly.entity_id
_entity_poly.type
_entity_poly.pdbx_seq_one_letter_code
_entity_poly.pdbx_strand_id
1 'polypeptide(L)'
;MELKNLQLTVKYGGGSVMVWGCMSAQGVGNLHIIDGIMNQYIYLNILKTNLAASAEKMGIKDYFIFTQDNDTKHTAKKVKAWLSNNVTEL
;
A
#
# COMPACT_ATOMS: atom_id res chain seq x y z
N MET A 1 40.18 15.85 12.23
CA MET A 1 38.95 16.49 12.75
C MET A 1 38.15 15.40 13.47
N GLU A 2 38.25 15.31 14.79
CA GLU A 2 37.44 14.37 15.58
C GLU A 2 36.05 14.97 15.80
N LEU A 3 35.01 14.28 15.33
CA LEU A 3 33.61 14.66 15.59
C LEU A 3 33.22 14.26 17.01
N LYS A 4 33.59 15.08 18.00
CA LYS A 4 33.04 14.98 19.36
C LYS A 4 31.65 15.62 19.37
N ASN A 5 30.64 14.88 19.84
CA ASN A 5 29.21 15.25 20.02
C ASN A 5 28.20 14.88 18.92
N LEU A 6 28.51 13.96 18.00
CA LEU A 6 27.51 13.40 17.07
C LEU A 6 26.99 12.06 17.58
N GLN A 7 25.70 12.02 17.97
CA GLN A 7 24.97 10.77 18.14
C GLN A 7 24.38 10.37 16.77
N LEU A 8 24.96 9.36 16.13
CA LEU A 8 24.42 8.81 14.90
C LEU A 8 23.14 8.02 15.22
N THR A 9 21.99 8.54 14.80
CA THR A 9 20.69 7.88 14.94
C THR A 9 20.12 7.61 13.55
N VAL A 10 19.76 6.35 13.29
CA VAL A 10 19.07 5.93 12.05
C VAL A 10 17.56 6.22 12.13
N LYS A 11 16.99 6.21 13.34
CA LYS A 11 15.57 6.49 13.59
C LYS A 11 15.45 7.36 14.83
N TYR A 12 14.93 8.56 14.64
CA TYR A 12 14.57 9.45 15.74
C TYR A 12 13.30 8.92 16.45
N GLY A 13 13.14 9.28 17.74
CA GLY A 13 11.90 9.02 18.47
C GLY A 13 10.71 9.82 17.91
N GLY A 14 9.51 9.61 18.48
CA GLY A 14 8.27 10.28 18.03
C GLY A 14 7.28 9.39 17.31
N GLY A 15 7.65 8.12 17.05
CA GLY A 15 6.76 7.12 16.45
C GLY A 15 6.73 7.14 14.92
N SER A 16 5.88 6.28 14.35
CA SER A 16 5.69 6.16 12.90
C SER A 16 4.27 5.73 12.59
N VAL A 17 3.73 6.17 11.45
CA VAL A 17 2.43 5.74 10.93
C VAL A 17 2.65 4.87 9.70
N MET A 18 1.97 3.73 9.63
CA MET A 18 1.94 2.88 8.44
C MET A 18 0.72 3.28 7.60
N VAL A 19 0.91 3.41 6.28
CA VAL A 19 -0.17 3.77 5.37
C VAL A 19 -0.17 2.86 4.14
N TRP A 20 -1.35 2.62 3.59
CA TRP A 20 -1.52 2.12 2.23
C TRP A 20 -2.01 3.27 1.36
N GLY A 21 -1.49 3.36 0.13
CA GLY A 21 -2.02 4.26 -0.87
C GLY A 21 -1.64 3.80 -2.26
N CYS A 22 -2.31 4.36 -3.26
CA CYS A 22 -2.00 4.09 -4.66
C CYS A 22 -2.00 5.37 -5.47
N MET A 23 -1.34 5.36 -6.63
CA MET A 23 -1.27 6.48 -7.54
C MET A 23 -1.18 6.00 -8.98
N SER A 24 -1.47 6.90 -9.91
CA SER A 24 -1.33 6.70 -11.35
C SER A 24 -0.86 8.00 -12.02
N ALA A 25 -0.68 7.99 -13.34
CA ALA A 25 -0.43 9.21 -14.11
C ALA A 25 -1.55 10.26 -13.94
N GLN A 26 -2.77 9.83 -13.61
CA GLN A 26 -3.92 10.71 -13.41
C GLN A 26 -3.97 11.35 -12.02
N GLY A 27 -3.10 10.93 -11.09
CA GLY A 27 -2.99 11.52 -9.76
C GLY A 27 -2.94 10.48 -8.65
N VAL A 28 -3.42 10.89 -7.46
CA VAL A 28 -3.36 10.09 -6.24
C VAL A 28 -4.72 9.50 -5.88
N GLY A 29 -4.70 8.22 -5.52
CA GLY A 29 -5.85 7.48 -5.02
C GLY A 29 -6.17 7.81 -3.56
N ASN A 30 -6.73 6.83 -2.86
CA ASN A 30 -6.99 6.94 -1.43
C ASN A 30 -5.72 6.64 -0.62
N LEU A 31 -5.61 7.29 0.54
CA LEU A 31 -4.60 6.99 1.55
C LEU A 31 -5.32 6.43 2.78
N HIS A 32 -4.91 5.24 3.21
CA HIS A 32 -5.49 4.52 4.32
C HIS A 32 -4.45 4.33 5.42
N ILE A 33 -4.74 4.80 6.63
CA ILE A 33 -3.88 4.57 7.81
C ILE A 33 -4.08 3.14 8.27
N ILE A 34 -2.97 2.43 8.51
CA ILE A 34 -2.97 1.07 9.01
C ILE A 34 -2.57 1.08 10.48
N ASP A 35 -3.49 0.63 11.32
CA ASP A 35 -3.23 0.43 12.74
C ASP A 35 -2.51 -0.91 12.97
N GLY A 36 -1.28 -0.82 13.48
CA GLY A 36 -0.45 -1.98 13.81
C GLY A 36 0.21 -2.64 12.59
N ILE A 37 0.43 -3.96 12.68
CA ILE A 37 1.13 -4.72 11.64
C ILE A 37 0.11 -5.20 10.60
N MET A 38 0.28 -4.78 9.35
CA MET A 38 -0.55 -5.26 8.25
C MET A 38 -0.34 -6.76 8.01
N ASN A 39 -1.39 -7.55 8.16
CA ASN A 39 -1.43 -8.94 7.73
C ASN A 39 -2.25 -9.08 6.41
N GLN A 40 -2.32 -10.29 5.87
CA GLN A 40 -3.03 -10.57 4.62
C GLN A 40 -4.55 -10.31 4.68
N TYR A 41 -5.18 -10.36 5.86
CA TYR A 41 -6.61 -10.08 6.01
C TYR A 41 -6.87 -8.57 5.97
N ILE A 42 -6.06 -7.81 6.70
CA ILE A 42 -6.10 -6.34 6.68
C ILE A 42 -5.82 -5.85 5.26
N TYR A 43 -4.78 -6.36 4.62
CA TYR A 43 -4.44 -5.99 3.24
C TYR A 43 -5.60 -6.25 2.27
N LEU A 44 -6.19 -7.46 2.32
CA LEU A 44 -7.33 -7.79 1.47
C LEU A 44 -8.53 -6.85 1.71
N ASN A 45 -8.79 -6.48 2.97
CA ASN A 45 -9.87 -5.56 3.30
C ASN A 45 -9.61 -4.15 2.75
N ILE A 46 -8.36 -3.68 2.83
CA ILE A 46 -7.95 -2.40 2.27
C ILE A 46 -8.17 -2.38 0.76
N LEU A 47 -7.77 -3.45 0.05
CA LEU A 47 -7.98 -3.56 -1.40
C LEU A 47 -9.45 -3.53 -1.77
N LYS A 48 -10.27 -4.35 -1.10
CA LYS A 48 -11.73 -4.40 -1.33
C LYS A 48 -12.42 -3.05 -1.14
N THR A 49 -11.95 -2.29 -0.15
CA THR A 49 -12.56 -1.01 0.22
C THR A 49 -12.07 0.14 -0.66
N ASN A 50 -10.77 0.17 -0.98
CA ASN A 50 -10.13 1.37 -1.50
C ASN A 50 -9.69 1.28 -2.96
N LEU A 51 -9.47 0.08 -3.50
CA LEU A 51 -8.83 -0.03 -4.81
C LEU A 51 -9.71 0.52 -5.94
N ALA A 52 -10.96 0.04 -6.03
CA ALA A 52 -11.91 0.52 -7.03
C ALA A 52 -12.26 2.01 -6.83
N ALA A 53 -12.50 2.42 -5.58
CA ALA A 53 -12.77 3.83 -5.25
C ALA A 53 -11.58 4.75 -5.61
N SER A 54 -10.35 4.26 -5.49
CA SER A 54 -9.16 5.01 -5.89
C SER A 54 -9.05 5.13 -7.41
N ALA A 55 -9.34 4.05 -8.15
CA ALA A 55 -9.38 4.10 -9.62
C ALA A 55 -10.45 5.10 -10.10
N GLU A 56 -11.64 5.06 -9.53
CA GLU A 56 -12.72 6.01 -9.82
C GLU A 56 -12.31 7.45 -9.51
N LYS A 57 -11.72 7.69 -8.33
CA LYS A 57 -11.19 9.01 -7.94
C LYS A 57 -10.15 9.54 -8.93
N MET A 58 -9.35 8.65 -9.51
CA MET A 58 -8.38 8.99 -10.55
C MET A 58 -8.98 9.04 -11.97
N GLY A 59 -10.30 8.88 -12.12
CA GLY A 59 -10.99 8.91 -13.41
C GLY A 59 -10.73 7.70 -14.30
N ILE A 60 -10.25 6.59 -13.73
CA ILE A 60 -9.97 5.33 -14.43
C ILE A 60 -11.23 4.48 -14.41
N LYS A 61 -11.84 4.26 -15.58
CA LYS A 61 -13.21 3.70 -15.68
C LYS A 61 -13.27 2.24 -16.12
N ASP A 62 -12.42 1.83 -17.05
CA ASP A 62 -12.63 0.55 -17.75
C ASP A 62 -11.65 -0.53 -17.32
N TYR A 63 -10.36 -0.19 -17.30
CA TYR A 63 -9.30 -1.15 -17.08
C TYR A 63 -8.10 -0.48 -16.44
N PHE A 64 -7.51 -1.14 -15.46
CA PHE A 64 -6.22 -0.79 -14.94
C PHE A 64 -5.42 -2.02 -14.60
N ILE A 65 -4.11 -1.82 -14.65
CA ILE A 65 -3.14 -2.79 -14.15
C ILE A 65 -2.83 -2.40 -12.72
N PHE A 66 -3.04 -3.34 -11.80
CA PHE A 66 -2.62 -3.17 -10.42
C PHE A 66 -1.22 -3.71 -10.22
N THR A 67 -0.32 -2.90 -9.66
CA THR A 67 1.07 -3.28 -9.35
C THR A 67 1.31 -3.20 -7.84
N GLN A 68 2.04 -4.17 -7.31
CA GLN A 68 2.39 -4.29 -5.89
C GLN A 68 3.73 -5.02 -5.73
N ASP A 69 4.35 -4.92 -4.55
CA ASP A 69 5.53 -5.72 -4.23
C ASP A 69 5.19 -7.20 -3.91
N ASN A 70 6.21 -8.05 -3.85
CA ASN A 70 6.07 -9.49 -3.60
C ASN A 70 6.04 -9.87 -2.11
N ASP A 71 5.62 -8.98 -1.21
CA ASP A 71 5.49 -9.35 0.20
C ASP A 71 4.57 -10.57 0.37
N THR A 72 4.93 -11.47 1.29
CA THR A 72 4.17 -12.66 1.66
C THR A 72 2.67 -12.39 1.91
N LYS A 73 2.31 -11.23 2.44
CA LYS A 73 0.91 -10.86 2.68
C LYS A 73 0.17 -10.50 1.39
N HIS A 74 0.86 -9.91 0.41
CA HIS A 74 0.33 -9.57 -0.91
C HIS A 74 0.20 -10.81 -1.79
N THR A 75 1.13 -11.76 -1.62
CA THR A 75 1.17 -13.00 -2.38
C THR A 75 0.36 -14.15 -1.74
N ALA A 76 -0.27 -13.89 -0.60
CA ALA A 76 -1.13 -14.87 0.09
C ALA A 76 -2.24 -15.39 -0.82
N LYS A 77 -2.52 -16.70 -0.76
CA LYS A 77 -3.50 -17.37 -1.65
C LYS A 77 -4.83 -16.64 -1.77
N LYS A 78 -5.35 -16.11 -0.66
CA LYS A 78 -6.63 -15.39 -0.63
C LYS A 78 -6.58 -14.03 -1.32
N VAL A 79 -5.44 -13.35 -1.24
CA VAL A 79 -5.22 -12.03 -1.83
C VAL A 79 -5.11 -12.21 -3.33
N LYS A 80 -4.25 -13.13 -3.78
CA LYS A 80 -4.14 -13.51 -5.20
C LYS A 80 -5.49 -13.93 -5.78
N ALA A 81 -6.21 -14.82 -5.10
CA ALA A 81 -7.52 -15.27 -5.56
C ALA A 81 -8.53 -14.12 -5.69
N TRP A 82 -8.50 -13.13 -4.80
CA TRP A 82 -9.36 -11.96 -4.94
C TRP A 82 -8.90 -11.07 -6.10
N LEU A 83 -7.61 -10.79 -6.22
CA LEU A 83 -7.05 -9.94 -7.26
C LEU A 83 -7.34 -10.51 -8.66
N SER A 84 -7.07 -11.80 -8.89
CA SER A 84 -7.38 -12.45 -10.17
C SER A 84 -8.85 -12.41 -10.59
N ASN A 85 -9.78 -12.22 -9.65
CA ASN A 85 -11.21 -12.12 -9.93
C ASN A 85 -11.71 -10.67 -10.08
N ASN A 86 -10.93 -9.67 -9.68
CA ASN A 86 -11.40 -8.28 -9.56
C ASN A 86 -10.54 -7.26 -10.31
N VAL A 87 -9.29 -7.60 -10.63
CA VAL A 87 -8.34 -6.72 -11.32
C VAL A 87 -7.41 -7.51 -12.21
N THR A 88 -6.82 -6.85 -13.20
CA THR A 88 -5.71 -7.46 -13.93
C THR A 88 -4.39 -7.08 -13.25
N GLU A 89 -3.64 -8.11 -12.87
CA GLU A 89 -2.31 -7.98 -12.28
C GLU A 89 -1.22 -8.19 -13.35
N LEU A 90 -0.07 -7.53 -13.16
CA LEU A 90 1.21 -7.87 -13.82
C LEU A 90 2.13 -8.61 -12.86
#